data_AF-A0A328A7I0-F1
#
_entry.id   AF-A0A328A7I0-F1
#
_cell.length_a   1.000
_cell.length_b   1.000
_cell.length_c   1.000
_cell.angle_alpha   90.00
_cell.angle_beta   90.00
_cell.angle_gamma   90.00
#
_symmetry.space_group_name_H-M   'P 1'
#
loop_
_entity.id
_entity.type
_entity.pdbx_description
1 polymer ?
#
loop_
_entity_poly.entity_id
_entity_poly.type
_entity_poly.pdbx_seq_one_letter_code
_entity_poly.pdbx_strand_id
1 'polypeptide(L)'
;MSYYERFLNDIDELKKRYPFFEMIPVNPEILTQTTMLDVDDQTKCAILAIDTSMRMQDLVDDSNKDRYVLSTDLLSALFYRYLASPFQQYHYQILTDCVAKQNELKQQFSYSNDPALKEQIDNIFVMPFMA
;
A
#
# COMPACT_ATOMS: atom_id res chain seq x y z
N MET A 1 -12.19 -3.65 -17.41
CA MET A 1 -11.05 -4.11 -16.59
C MET A 1 -11.33 -3.65 -15.18
N SER A 2 -11.36 -4.56 -14.22
CA SER A 2 -11.51 -4.19 -12.81
C SER A 2 -10.30 -3.38 -12.34
N TYR A 3 -10.45 -2.61 -11.26
CA TYR A 3 -9.31 -1.89 -10.67
C TYR A 3 -8.16 -2.85 -10.29
N TYR A 4 -8.49 -4.06 -9.81
CA TYR A 4 -7.49 -5.05 -9.44
C TYR A 4 -6.73 -5.62 -10.65
N GLU A 5 -7.43 -5.89 -11.75
CA GLU A 5 -6.77 -6.29 -13.01
C GLU A 5 -5.85 -5.18 -13.54
N ARG A 6 -6.26 -3.91 -13.42
CA ARG A 6 -5.42 -2.77 -13.78
C ARG A 6 -4.16 -2.72 -12.92
N PHE A 7 -4.30 -2.85 -11.60
CA PHE A 7 -3.18 -2.88 -10.66
C PHE A 7 -2.20 -4.00 -11.02
N LEU A 8 -2.67 -5.22 -11.26
CA LEU A 8 -1.81 -6.34 -11.64
C LEU A 8 -1.10 -6.11 -12.99
N ASN A 9 -1.78 -5.49 -13.96
CA ASN A 9 -1.14 -5.13 -15.24
C ASN A 9 -0.02 -4.11 -15.07
N ASP A 10 -0.23 -3.06 -14.26
CA ASP A 10 0.81 -2.07 -13.94
C ASP A 10 2.03 -2.74 -13.26
N ILE A 11 1.78 -3.65 -12.31
CA ILE A 11 2.84 -4.42 -11.64
C ILE A 11 3.60 -5.32 -12.62
N ASP A 12 2.90 -5.97 -13.55
CA ASP A 12 3.51 -6.81 -14.58
C ASP A 12 4.38 -5.99 -15.55
N GLU A 13 3.98 -4.77 -15.90
CA GLU A 13 4.81 -3.85 -16.68
C GLU A 13 6.10 -3.48 -15.93
N LEU A 14 6.00 -3.19 -14.63
CA LEU A 14 7.17 -2.90 -13.79
C LEU A 14 8.11 -4.11 -13.72
N LYS A 15 7.58 -5.33 -13.49
CA LYS A 15 8.36 -6.58 -13.44
C LYS A 15 9.08 -6.86 -14.77
N LYS A 16 8.41 -6.61 -15.90
CA LYS A 16 9.02 -6.78 -17.23
C LYS A 16 10.16 -5.79 -17.47
N ARG A 17 10.04 -4.57 -16.96
CA ARG A 17 11.00 -3.49 -17.20
C ARG A 17 12.19 -3.52 -16.23
N TYR A 18 11.95 -3.87 -14.98
CA TYR A 18 12.91 -3.78 -13.88
C TYR A 18 13.11 -5.16 -13.23
N PRO A 19 14.18 -5.90 -13.60
CA PRO A 19 14.39 -7.28 -13.12
C PRO A 19 14.52 -7.44 -11.60
N PHE A 20 14.89 -6.36 -10.90
CA PHE A 20 15.03 -6.33 -9.44
C PHE A 20 13.72 -5.95 -8.72
N PHE A 21 12.70 -5.53 -9.47
CA PHE A 21 11.41 -5.21 -8.87
C PHE A 21 10.67 -6.50 -8.52
N GLU A 22 10.30 -6.60 -7.25
CA GLU A 22 9.48 -7.68 -6.72
C GLU A 22 8.24 -7.08 -6.04
N MET A 23 7.20 -7.89 -5.93
CA MET A 23 6.01 -7.51 -5.18
C MET A 23 5.50 -8.75 -4.48
N ILE A 24 5.28 -8.65 -3.16
CA ILE A 24 4.57 -9.69 -2.42
C ILE A 24 3.10 -9.77 -2.84
N PRO A 25 2.42 -10.89 -2.61
CA PRO A 25 0.98 -10.96 -2.87
C PRO A 25 0.21 -9.89 -2.10
N VAL A 26 -0.80 -9.30 -2.74
CA VAL A 26 -1.74 -8.36 -2.09
C VAL A 26 -2.44 -9.06 -0.94
N ASN A 27 -2.61 -8.36 0.19
CA ASN A 27 -3.35 -8.88 1.33
C ASN A 27 -4.83 -9.14 0.94
N PRO A 28 -5.34 -10.39 1.06
CA PRO A 28 -6.71 -10.72 0.65
C PRO A 28 -7.81 -9.99 1.43
N GLU A 29 -7.59 -9.71 2.71
CA GLU A 29 -8.53 -8.98 3.56
C GLU A 29 -8.64 -7.53 3.07
N ILE A 30 -7.49 -6.88 2.83
CA ILE A 30 -7.44 -5.51 2.30
C ILE A 30 -8.06 -5.43 0.92
N LEU A 31 -7.83 -6.42 0.06
CA LEU A 31 -8.49 -6.50 -1.25
C LEU A 31 -10.02 -6.58 -1.12
N THR A 32 -10.50 -7.40 -0.19
CA THR A 32 -11.93 -7.56 0.07
C THR A 32 -12.55 -6.26 0.59
N GLN A 33 -11.92 -5.64 1.58
CA GLN A 33 -12.34 -4.36 2.14
C GLN A 33 -12.31 -3.25 1.09
N THR A 34 -11.23 -3.12 0.32
CA THR A 34 -11.07 -2.13 -0.75
C THR A 34 -12.15 -2.27 -1.83
N THR A 35 -12.58 -3.50 -2.12
CA THR A 35 -13.66 -3.75 -3.08
C THR A 35 -14.98 -3.12 -2.63
N MET A 36 -15.26 -3.12 -1.33
CA MET A 36 -16.50 -2.59 -0.74
C MET A 36 -16.52 -1.06 -0.59
N LEU A 37 -15.37 -0.38 -0.72
CA LEU A 37 -15.29 1.07 -0.56
C LEU A 37 -15.99 1.81 -1.70
N ASP A 38 -16.71 2.88 -1.34
CA ASP A 38 -17.30 3.84 -2.29
C ASP A 38 -16.27 4.94 -2.67
N VAL A 39 -15.19 4.51 -3.32
CA VAL A 39 -14.15 5.38 -3.87
C VAL A 39 -13.82 4.96 -5.30
N ASP A 40 -13.20 5.85 -6.07
CA ASP A 40 -12.86 5.57 -7.46
C ASP A 40 -11.76 4.50 -7.61
N ASP A 41 -11.72 3.88 -8.80
CA ASP A 41 -10.78 2.80 -9.11
C ASP A 41 -9.31 3.18 -8.89
N GLN A 42 -8.91 4.44 -9.15
CA GLN A 42 -7.51 4.85 -8.94
C GLN A 42 -7.18 4.91 -7.46
N THR A 43 -8.11 5.43 -6.63
CA THR A 43 -7.97 5.41 -5.18
C THR A 43 -7.88 3.98 -4.64
N LYS A 44 -8.66 3.04 -5.18
CA LYS A 44 -8.54 1.61 -4.83
C LYS A 44 -7.16 1.04 -5.19
N CYS A 45 -6.65 1.32 -6.39
CA CYS A 45 -5.30 0.93 -6.78
C CYS A 45 -4.21 1.56 -5.89
N ALA A 46 -4.39 2.82 -5.48
CA ALA A 46 -3.49 3.52 -4.58
C ALA A 46 -3.42 2.86 -3.20
N ILE A 47 -4.57 2.46 -2.64
CA ILE A 47 -4.67 1.71 -1.38
C ILE A 47 -3.89 0.39 -1.49
N LEU A 48 -4.10 -0.39 -2.55
CA LEU A 48 -3.39 -1.66 -2.74
C LEU A 48 -1.88 -1.46 -2.86
N ALA A 49 -1.45 -0.45 -3.61
CA ALA A 49 -0.03 -0.14 -3.81
C ALA A 49 0.66 0.22 -2.49
N ILE A 50 0.05 1.12 -1.71
CA ILE A 50 0.67 1.60 -0.46
C ILE A 50 0.59 0.56 0.67
N ASP A 51 -0.50 -0.19 0.81
CA ASP A 51 -0.59 -1.29 1.78
C ASP A 51 0.47 -2.35 1.48
N THR A 52 0.59 -2.76 0.20
CA THR A 52 1.59 -3.75 -0.22
C THR A 52 3.02 -3.25 0.03
N SER A 53 3.29 -1.96 -0.28
CA SER A 53 4.57 -1.32 0.02
C SER A 53 4.93 -1.43 1.50
N MET A 54 4.03 -1.01 2.37
CA MET A 54 4.30 -0.94 3.81
C MET A 54 4.40 -2.32 4.45
N ARG A 55 3.70 -3.34 3.96
CA ARG A 55 3.87 -4.73 4.40
C ARG A 55 5.19 -5.32 3.91
N MET A 56 5.59 -5.01 2.68
CA MET A 56 6.85 -5.48 2.11
C MET A 56 8.06 -4.86 2.84
N GLN A 57 7.92 -3.65 3.38
CA GLN A 57 8.94 -3.02 4.22
C GLN A 57 9.29 -3.86 5.47
N ASP A 58 8.32 -4.56 6.06
CA ASP A 58 8.53 -5.40 7.25
C ASP A 58 9.30 -6.69 6.94
N LEU A 59 9.47 -7.01 5.65
CA LEU A 59 10.15 -8.22 5.15
C LEU A 59 11.58 -7.95 4.67
N VAL A 60 12.03 -6.69 4.75
CA VAL A 60 13.38 -6.30 4.31
C VAL A 60 14.41 -6.88 5.27
N ASP A 61 15.39 -7.58 4.71
CA ASP A 61 16.56 -8.10 5.42
C ASP A 61 17.83 -7.96 4.58
N ASP A 62 18.98 -8.34 5.14
CA ASP A 62 20.27 -8.23 4.45
C ASP A 62 20.39 -9.04 3.16
N SER A 63 19.57 -10.08 2.99
CA SER A 63 19.59 -10.98 1.82
C SER A 63 18.74 -10.47 0.65
N ASN A 64 17.81 -9.54 0.92
CA ASN A 64 16.85 -9.05 -0.08
C ASN A 64 16.81 -7.52 -0.22
N LYS A 65 17.54 -6.77 0.62
CA LYS A 65 17.49 -5.30 0.68
C LYS A 65 17.71 -4.58 -0.64
N ASP A 66 18.54 -5.14 -1.52
CA ASP A 66 18.84 -4.59 -2.85
C ASP A 66 17.60 -4.56 -3.76
N ARG A 67 16.68 -5.51 -3.56
CA ARG A 67 15.41 -5.63 -4.28
C ARG A 67 14.25 -5.02 -3.52
N TYR A 68 14.12 -5.33 -2.23
CA TYR A 68 12.90 -5.01 -1.49
C TYR A 68 12.78 -3.53 -1.17
N VAL A 69 13.86 -2.85 -0.80
CA VAL A 69 13.84 -1.40 -0.52
C VAL A 69 13.41 -0.61 -1.75
N LEU A 70 14.00 -0.91 -2.92
CA LEU A 70 13.64 -0.22 -4.16
C LEU A 70 12.22 -0.60 -4.63
N SER A 71 11.77 -1.82 -4.33
CA SER A 71 10.41 -2.25 -4.66
C SER A 71 9.36 -1.53 -3.82
N THR A 72 9.59 -1.34 -2.51
CA THR A 72 8.71 -0.54 -1.65
C THR A 72 8.66 0.91 -2.09
N ASP A 73 9.80 1.49 -2.48
CA ASP A 73 9.85 2.86 -3.00
C ASP A 73 9.07 3.00 -4.32
N LEU A 74 9.19 2.01 -5.22
CA LEU A 74 8.47 2.00 -6.49
C LEU A 74 6.96 1.82 -6.31
N LEU A 75 6.53 0.98 -5.36
CA LEU A 75 5.12 0.84 -4.99
C LEU A 75 4.58 2.14 -4.37
N SER A 76 5.38 2.83 -3.56
CA SER A 76 5.03 4.15 -3.00
C SER A 76 4.94 5.22 -4.11
N ALA A 77 5.84 5.19 -5.10
CA ALA A 77 5.75 6.05 -6.28
C ALA A 77 4.50 5.73 -7.14
N LEU A 78 4.14 4.45 -7.25
CA LEU A 78 2.94 4.00 -7.95
C LEU A 78 1.66 4.47 -7.24
N PHE A 79 1.64 4.42 -5.91
CA PHE A 79 0.60 5.05 -5.08
C PHE A 79 0.42 6.53 -5.43
N TYR A 80 1.49 7.32 -5.46
CA TYR A 80 1.42 8.73 -5.84
C TYR A 80 0.93 8.92 -7.28
N ARG A 81 1.37 8.07 -8.21
CA ARG A 81 0.95 8.12 -9.62
C ARG A 81 -0.55 7.94 -9.77
N TYR A 82 -1.16 7.00 -9.06
CA TYR A 82 -2.60 6.74 -9.14
C TYR A 82 -3.43 7.95 -8.70
N LEU A 83 -2.97 8.71 -7.71
CA LEU A 83 -3.69 9.85 -7.17
C LEU A 83 -3.39 11.17 -7.90
N ALA A 84 -2.46 11.18 -8.86
CA ALA A 84 -2.02 12.39 -9.53
C ALA A 84 -2.85 12.79 -10.76
N SER A 85 -3.57 11.86 -11.40
CA SER A 85 -4.27 12.14 -12.67
C SER A 85 -5.56 11.31 -12.85
N PRO A 86 -6.75 11.91 -12.67
CA PRO A 86 -6.97 13.25 -12.14
C PRO A 86 -6.48 13.36 -10.70
N PHE A 87 -6.10 14.56 -10.28
CA PHE A 87 -5.58 14.76 -8.93
C PHE A 87 -6.69 14.55 -7.88
N GLN A 88 -6.57 13.49 -7.08
CA GLN A 88 -7.50 13.14 -6.01
C GLN A 88 -7.07 13.79 -4.69
N GLN A 89 -7.17 15.12 -4.60
CA GLN A 89 -6.60 15.89 -3.48
C GLN A 89 -7.00 15.37 -2.09
N TYR A 90 -8.29 15.10 -1.88
CA TYR A 90 -8.81 14.64 -0.60
C TYR A 90 -8.26 13.26 -0.22
N HIS A 91 -8.33 12.29 -1.14
CA HIS A 91 -7.80 10.94 -0.90
C HIS A 91 -6.28 10.92 -0.75
N TYR A 92 -5.58 11.75 -1.52
CA TYR A 92 -4.13 11.95 -1.40
C TYR A 92 -3.76 12.36 0.02
N GLN A 93 -4.41 13.41 0.54
CA GLN A 93 -4.10 13.92 1.87
C GLN A 93 -4.34 12.86 2.97
N ILE A 94 -5.49 12.19 2.92
CA ILE A 94 -5.82 11.10 3.86
C ILE A 94 -4.79 9.99 3.81
N LEU A 95 -4.47 9.49 2.61
CA LEU A 95 -3.59 8.33 2.47
C LEU A 95 -2.15 8.67 2.84
N THR A 96 -1.66 9.88 2.55
CA THR A 96 -0.33 10.32 3.02
C THR A 96 -0.27 10.46 4.53
N ASP A 97 -1.34 10.94 5.17
CA ASP A 97 -1.43 10.99 6.62
C ASP A 97 -1.45 9.58 7.22
N CYS A 98 -2.13 8.63 6.57
CA CYS A 98 -2.09 7.21 6.95
C CYS A 98 -0.68 6.61 6.84
N VAL A 99 0.12 6.95 5.82
CA VAL A 99 1.52 6.47 5.72
C VAL A 99 2.35 6.95 6.90
N ALA A 100 2.26 8.24 7.24
CA ALA A 100 2.98 8.79 8.39
C ALA A 100 2.54 8.10 9.69
N LYS A 101 1.23 8.00 9.91
CA LYS A 101 0.64 7.39 11.09
C LYS A 101 0.96 5.89 11.20
N GLN A 102 1.03 5.15 10.10
CA GLN A 102 1.36 3.73 10.15
C GLN A 102 2.79 3.52 10.66
N ASN A 103 3.74 4.35 10.22
CA ASN A 103 5.12 4.27 10.68
C ASN A 103 5.22 4.59 12.18
N GLU A 104 4.49 5.59 12.66
CA GLU A 104 4.40 5.92 14.09
C GLU A 104 3.79 4.76 14.90
N LEU A 105 2.69 4.17 14.42
CA LEU A 105 2.04 3.04 15.09
C LEU A 105 2.91 1.80 15.11
N LYS A 106 3.62 1.48 14.02
CA LYS A 106 4.59 0.39 13.97
C LYS A 106 5.71 0.59 14.98
N GLN A 107 6.23 1.81 15.09
CA GLN A 107 7.22 2.16 16.10
C GLN A 107 6.66 1.94 17.51
N GLN A 108 5.45 2.42 17.81
CA GLN A 108 4.81 2.21 19.11
C GLN A 108 4.58 0.72 19.42
N PHE A 109 4.09 -0.04 18.44
CA PHE A 109 3.84 -1.48 18.57
C PHE A 109 5.13 -2.26 18.88
N SER A 110 6.27 -1.86 18.32
CA SER A 110 7.56 -2.50 18.61
C SER A 110 7.96 -2.43 20.09
N TYR A 111 7.44 -1.45 20.84
CA TYR A 111 7.67 -1.32 22.29
C TYR A 111 6.57 -1.96 23.13
N SER A 112 5.32 -1.87 22.71
CA SER A 112 4.16 -2.28 23.52
C SER A 112 3.69 -3.72 23.26
N ASN A 113 3.88 -4.24 22.04
CA ASN A 113 3.22 -5.45 21.53
C ASN A 113 1.68 -5.43 21.71
N ASP A 114 1.05 -4.26 21.72
CA ASP A 114 -0.39 -4.10 21.93
C ASP A 114 -1.19 -4.61 20.69
N PRO A 115 -2.04 -5.65 20.84
CA PRO A 115 -2.86 -6.16 19.74
C PRO A 115 -3.81 -5.11 19.13
N ALA A 116 -4.27 -4.13 19.90
CA ALA A 116 -5.14 -3.07 19.39
C ALA A 116 -4.41 -2.14 18.42
N LEU A 117 -3.09 -1.93 18.61
CA LEU A 117 -2.27 -1.21 17.64
C LEU A 117 -2.05 -2.03 16.37
N LYS A 118 -1.90 -3.36 16.52
CA LYS A 118 -1.74 -4.25 15.35
C LYS A 118 -2.94 -4.17 14.42
N GLU A 119 -4.15 -4.20 14.97
CA GLU A 119 -5.39 -4.08 14.19
C GLU A 119 -5.47 -2.73 13.47
N GLN A 120 -5.08 -1.63 14.13
CA GLN A 120 -5.02 -0.31 13.49
C GLN A 120 -3.99 -0.26 12.36
N ILE A 121 -2.79 -0.82 12.57
CA ILE A 121 -1.73 -0.89 11.54
C ILE A 121 -2.22 -1.67 10.33
N ASP A 122 -2.90 -2.80 10.56
CA ASP A 122 -3.35 -3.68 9.48
C ASP A 122 -4.45 -3.09 8.61
N ASN A 123 -5.27 -2.19 9.14
CA ASN A 123 -6.44 -1.63 8.44
C ASN A 123 -6.31 -0.14 8.12
N ILE A 124 -5.14 0.47 8.35
CA ILE A 124 -4.98 1.94 8.35
C ILE A 124 -5.35 2.62 7.03
N PHE A 125 -5.19 1.93 5.89
CA PHE A 125 -5.43 2.50 4.56
C PHE A 125 -6.88 2.35 4.08
N VAL A 126 -7.69 1.52 4.75
CA VAL A 126 -9.10 1.31 4.40
C VAL A 126 -10.05 1.95 5.42
N MET A 127 -9.64 2.01 6.69
CA MET A 127 -10.43 2.53 7.80
C MET A 127 -11.01 3.95 7.56
N PRO A 128 -10.28 4.92 6.97
CA PRO A 128 -10.84 6.25 6.70
C PRO A 128 -12.03 6.28 5.75
N PHE A 129 -12.26 5.20 4.99
CA PHE A 129 -13.26 5.10 3.94
C PHE A 129 -14.41 4.16 4.30
N MET A 130 -14.36 3.52 5.47
CA MET A 130 -15.43 2.69 6.00
C MET A 130 -16.39 3.56 6.80
N ALA A 131 -17.39 4.14 6.13
CA ALA A 131 -18.49 4.89 6.73
C ALA A 131 -19.82 4.17 6.54
#